data_AF-A0A954EBZ7-F1
#
_entry.id   AF-A0A954EBZ7-F1
#
_cell.length_a   1.000
_cell.length_b   1.000
_cell.length_c   1.000
_cell.angle_alpha   90.00
_cell.angle_beta   90.00
_cell.angle_gamma   90.00
#
_symmetry.space_group_name_H-M   'P 1'
#
loop_
_entity.id
_entity.type
_entity.pdbx_description
1 polymer ?
#
loop_
_entity_poly.entity_id
_entity_poly.type
_entity_poly.pdbx_seq_one_letter_code
_entity_poly.pdbx_strand_id
1 'polypeptide(L)'
;MARKNDPNLRALKAVFFGAGGLVMLIMGAFLFGYLALMFFQIDVPTAKMAILIKKTGKNLDNNEEVASSAEYKGVQKEFLLEGKHWSDPYNWDWKVIDQEEVPQGKMGILISLTGDNLNYGEFLAKVDPSREMLQGGVLTKGVVPGYLTAGRYPIHPYLFKMEIKDPVIIPAGYRGVVTNLAGPMPADPNKMLVPPGSRGVQEETLGTKTHYYNPYEERINLVDCRSQRFNLAEKKDMGFPSKDGFWVSLDGIVEFRVMPEKAAEVYVTYNDEDNGELIDEEIIRKVIMPIARSFCRVEGSKKSGRDFISGETRIQFQKDFETAMKSECEPLGIEIVVALITNISPPQQIAEPVRRRELSKQEEKQYQQQILQQTSEQKLAVEKEMVKRKQELIRTEEEVVKVTTEAMREQEVAVTKANENLEVAKLKLEAAEDEAIAIEARGKAEADVIRFDNEAEAAGWKRSVEAFEGDGAAFARYVLNQKLAPAYRRIMANTEDSPIMKIFESFAPGQTVTPKKPVTTEPPVVSPAAE
;
A
#
# COMPACT_ATOMS: atom_id res chain seq x y z
N MET A 1 58.91 104.54 88.45
CA MET A 1 57.64 105.17 87.99
C MET A 1 56.64 104.07 87.66
N ALA A 2 55.34 104.31 87.88
CA ALA A 2 54.31 103.28 87.71
C ALA A 2 54.00 102.98 86.23
N ARG A 3 53.63 101.73 85.91
CA ARG A 3 53.09 101.37 84.59
C ARG A 3 51.76 102.08 84.38
N LYS A 4 51.65 102.84 83.28
CA LYS A 4 50.42 103.54 82.87
C LYS A 4 49.38 102.50 82.44
N ASN A 5 48.24 102.44 83.12
CA ASN A 5 47.11 101.59 82.73
C ASN A 5 46.29 102.33 81.66
N ASP A 6 46.67 102.18 80.38
CA ASP A 6 45.95 102.86 79.30
C ASP A 6 44.53 102.27 79.11
N PRO A 7 43.45 103.07 79.30
CA PRO A 7 42.08 102.57 79.26
C PRO A 7 41.68 102.06 77.87
N ASN A 8 42.25 102.65 76.81
CA ASN A 8 41.97 102.29 75.42
C ASN A 8 42.34 100.83 75.12
N LEU A 9 43.39 100.29 75.76
CA LEU A 9 43.78 98.88 75.57
C LEU A 9 42.82 97.92 76.27
N ARG A 10 42.16 98.35 77.36
CA ARG A 10 41.06 97.59 77.99
C ARG A 10 39.79 97.66 77.15
N ALA A 11 39.44 98.84 76.62
CA ALA A 11 38.30 99.00 75.72
C ALA A 11 38.45 98.15 74.45
N LEU A 12 39.60 98.20 73.78
CA LEU A 12 39.87 97.39 72.59
C LEU A 12 39.79 95.89 72.90
N LYS A 13 40.37 95.42 74.02
CA LYS A 13 40.27 94.02 74.44
C LYS A 13 38.83 93.62 74.80
N ALA A 14 38.04 94.49 75.43
CA ALA A 14 36.63 94.23 75.70
C ALA A 14 35.81 94.11 74.41
N VAL A 15 36.07 94.95 73.40
CA VAL A 15 35.45 94.85 72.08
C VAL A 15 35.87 93.56 71.35
N PHE A 16 37.14 93.18 71.38
CA PHE A 16 37.60 91.91 70.78
C PHE A 16 37.05 90.67 71.51
N PHE A 17 36.95 90.68 72.85
CA PHE A 17 36.31 89.58 73.59
C PHE A 17 34.79 89.55 73.37
N GLY A 18 34.12 90.70 73.27
CA GLY A 18 32.69 90.78 72.96
C GLY A 18 32.38 90.30 71.54
N ALA A 19 33.15 90.75 70.54
CA ALA A 19 33.01 90.30 69.16
C ALA A 19 33.38 88.82 68.99
N GLY A 20 34.47 88.36 69.63
CA GLY A 20 34.84 86.94 69.64
C GLY A 20 33.79 86.06 70.33
N GLY A 21 33.21 86.53 71.43
CA GLY A 21 32.09 85.87 72.10
C GLY A 21 30.84 85.81 71.23
N LEU A 22 30.50 86.90 70.53
CA LEU A 22 29.39 86.92 69.57
C LEU A 22 29.62 85.95 68.41
N VAL A 23 30.82 85.91 67.82
CA VAL A 23 31.19 84.97 66.75
C VAL A 23 31.14 83.52 67.23
N MET A 24 31.60 83.23 68.45
CA MET A 24 31.48 81.90 69.06
C MET A 24 30.02 81.52 69.35
N LEU A 25 29.16 82.47 69.75
CA LEU A 25 27.72 82.24 69.90
C LEU A 25 27.04 81.96 68.56
N ILE A 26 27.37 82.73 67.51
CA ILE A 26 26.85 82.52 66.15
C ILE A 26 27.33 81.16 65.61
N MET A 27 28.61 80.84 65.74
CA MET A 27 29.18 79.55 65.31
C MET A 27 28.59 78.38 66.10
N GLY A 28 28.37 78.56 67.41
CA GLY A 28 27.68 77.59 68.26
C GLY A 28 26.21 77.39 67.87
N ALA A 29 25.50 78.46 67.49
CA ALA A 29 24.13 78.39 66.99
C ALA A 29 24.05 77.70 65.61
N PHE A 30 24.99 77.98 64.70
CA PHE A 30 25.11 77.24 63.44
C PHE A 30 25.43 75.76 63.65
N LEU A 31 26.37 75.44 64.55
CA LEU A 31 26.71 74.05 64.89
C LEU A 31 25.54 73.31 65.55
N PHE A 32 24.83 73.97 66.47
CA PHE A 32 23.64 73.42 67.12
C PHE A 32 22.49 73.22 66.11
N GLY A 33 22.25 74.18 65.23
CA GLY A 33 21.28 74.05 64.13
C GLY A 33 21.62 72.92 63.16
N TYR A 34 22.89 72.78 62.80
CA TYR A 34 23.38 71.67 61.97
C TYR A 34 23.22 70.30 62.65
N LEU A 35 23.56 70.20 63.93
CA LEU A 35 23.36 68.98 64.73
C LEU A 35 21.87 68.65 64.91
N ALA A 36 21.00 69.65 65.08
CA ALA A 36 19.55 69.45 65.14
C ALA A 36 18.99 68.98 63.79
N LEU A 37 19.42 69.57 62.66
CA LEU A 37 19.04 69.13 61.31
C LEU A 37 19.51 67.69 61.01
N MET A 38 20.66 67.27 61.53
CA MET A 38 21.14 65.89 61.47
C MET A 38 20.35 64.95 62.40
N PHE A 39 19.98 65.39 63.60
CA PHE A 39 19.18 64.61 64.54
C PHE A 39 17.72 64.43 64.09
N PHE A 40 17.21 65.35 63.28
CA PHE A 40 15.88 65.27 62.65
C PHE A 40 15.90 64.56 61.28
N GLN A 41 17.07 64.12 60.80
CA GLN A 41 17.20 63.46 59.49
C GLN A 41 16.89 61.95 59.60
N ILE A 42 15.84 61.51 58.92
CA ILE A 42 15.58 60.09 58.67
C ILE A 42 16.29 59.71 57.37
N ASP A 43 17.40 58.96 57.49
CA ASP A 43 18.10 58.36 56.34
C ASP A 43 17.49 56.96 56.09
N VAL A 44 16.79 56.76 54.97
CA VAL A 44 16.17 55.49 54.57
C VAL A 44 17.04 54.84 53.49
N PRO A 45 17.78 53.75 53.80
CA PRO A 45 18.65 53.09 52.82
C PRO A 45 17.88 52.53 51.63
N THR A 46 18.59 52.37 50.51
CA THR A 46 18.06 51.76 49.27
C THR A 46 17.39 50.41 49.54
N ALA A 47 16.25 50.17 48.89
CA ALA A 47 15.37 48.99 49.06
C ALA A 47 14.83 48.77 50.49
N LYS A 48 14.88 49.79 51.35
CA LYS A 48 14.16 49.84 52.64
C LYS A 48 13.04 50.89 52.57
N MET A 49 12.18 50.87 53.59
CA MET A 49 11.17 51.89 53.86
C MET A 49 11.13 52.18 55.36
N ALA A 50 10.74 53.39 55.76
CA ALA A 50 10.54 53.72 57.17
C ALA A 50 9.04 53.84 57.48
N ILE A 51 8.56 52.94 58.34
CA ILE A 51 7.24 53.03 58.96
C ILE A 51 7.26 54.18 59.96
N LEU A 52 6.30 55.09 59.89
CA LEU A 52 6.14 56.17 60.88
C LEU A 52 5.23 55.73 62.02
N ILE A 53 5.66 55.99 63.26
CA ILE A 53 4.93 55.70 64.49
C ILE A 53 4.80 56.99 65.30
N LYS A 54 3.59 57.54 65.37
CA LYS A 54 3.38 58.82 66.04
C LYS A 54 3.28 58.64 67.57
N LYS A 55 4.14 59.34 68.31
CA LYS A 55 4.26 59.31 69.78
C LYS A 55 3.21 60.16 70.48
N THR A 56 2.69 61.18 69.80
CA THR A 56 1.79 62.20 70.35
C THR A 56 0.49 62.30 69.54
N GLY A 57 -0.63 62.53 70.22
CA GLY A 57 -1.95 62.59 69.60
C GLY A 57 -3.05 62.02 70.50
N LYS A 58 -4.21 61.79 69.91
CA LYS A 58 -5.31 61.02 70.54
C LYS A 58 -4.92 59.54 70.58
N ASN A 59 -5.26 58.81 71.64
CA ASN A 59 -5.13 57.35 71.64
C ASN A 59 -6.10 56.74 70.61
N LEU A 60 -5.75 55.60 70.02
CA LEU A 60 -6.68 54.80 69.22
C LEU A 60 -7.75 54.17 70.12
N ASP A 61 -8.88 53.79 69.52
CA ASP A 61 -9.84 52.90 70.18
C ASP A 61 -9.29 51.45 70.21
N ASN A 62 -9.76 50.63 71.15
CA ASN A 62 -9.28 49.26 71.36
C ASN A 62 -9.59 48.30 70.18
N ASN A 63 -10.32 48.76 69.16
CA ASN A 63 -10.62 48.02 67.94
C ASN A 63 -9.75 48.43 66.73
N GLU A 64 -8.92 49.48 66.86
CA GLU A 64 -8.03 49.97 65.78
C GLU A 64 -6.56 49.64 66.09
N GLU A 65 -5.88 48.91 65.19
CA GLU A 65 -4.44 48.60 65.33
C GLU A 65 -3.52 49.63 64.63
N VAL A 66 -4.06 50.41 63.68
CA VAL A 66 -3.34 51.41 62.86
C VAL A 66 -4.12 52.71 62.87
N ALA A 67 -3.42 53.85 62.94
CA ALA A 67 -4.02 55.17 63.10
C ALA A 67 -4.94 55.52 61.93
N SER A 68 -6.22 55.78 62.23
CA SER A 68 -7.21 56.17 61.22
C SER A 68 -6.98 57.56 60.61
N SER A 69 -6.20 58.43 61.26
CA SER A 69 -5.77 59.75 60.77
C SER A 69 -4.48 60.20 61.46
N ALA A 70 -3.73 61.11 60.84
CA ALA A 70 -2.48 61.70 61.34
C ALA A 70 -2.60 62.44 62.69
N GLU A 71 -3.82 62.66 63.22
CA GLU A 71 -4.04 63.15 64.59
C GLU A 71 -3.83 62.08 65.68
N TYR A 72 -3.90 60.78 65.34
CA TYR A 72 -3.88 59.67 66.28
C TYR A 72 -2.48 59.13 66.54
N LYS A 73 -2.24 58.75 67.81
CA LYS A 73 -0.99 58.22 68.33
C LYS A 73 -0.89 56.72 68.04
N GLY A 74 -0.20 56.35 66.97
CA GLY A 74 0.05 54.96 66.62
C GLY A 74 0.88 54.81 65.35
N VAL A 75 0.97 53.59 64.84
CA VAL A 75 1.50 53.31 63.50
C VAL A 75 0.64 54.06 62.47
N GLN A 76 1.26 54.81 61.56
CA GLN A 76 0.53 55.55 60.52
C GLN A 76 0.34 54.71 59.25
N LYS A 77 -0.54 55.20 58.36
CA LYS A 77 -0.75 54.63 57.01
C LYS A 77 0.31 55.10 56.00
N GLU A 78 0.84 56.30 56.22
CA GLU A 78 1.92 56.91 55.44
C GLU A 78 3.27 56.35 55.89
N PHE A 79 4.12 55.99 54.91
CA PHE A 79 5.49 55.51 55.12
C PHE A 79 6.46 56.31 54.25
N LEU A 80 7.73 56.34 54.63
CA LEU A 80 8.77 57.02 53.87
C LEU A 80 9.53 56.03 52.98
N LEU A 81 9.60 56.36 51.69
CA LEU A 81 10.42 55.67 50.69
C LEU A 81 11.92 55.92 50.90
N GLU A 82 12.77 55.24 50.14
CA GLU A 82 14.22 55.43 50.18
C GLU A 82 14.65 56.89 49.93
N GLY A 83 15.74 57.31 50.59
CA GLY A 83 16.23 58.68 50.56
C GLY A 83 16.23 59.36 51.93
N LYS A 84 16.40 60.69 51.92
CA LYS A 84 16.55 61.52 53.13
C LYS A 84 15.32 62.36 53.38
N HIS A 85 14.71 62.15 54.54
CA HIS A 85 13.52 62.84 54.99
C HIS A 85 13.81 63.57 56.31
N TRP A 86 12.94 64.49 56.70
CA TRP A 86 13.03 65.18 57.99
C TRP A 86 11.71 65.07 58.75
N SER A 87 11.79 64.69 60.02
CA SER A 87 10.64 64.59 60.93
C SER A 87 11.12 64.77 62.36
N ASP A 88 10.30 65.35 63.24
CA ASP A 88 10.75 65.69 64.59
C ASP A 88 10.71 64.44 65.51
N PRO A 89 11.84 63.99 66.11
CA PRO A 89 11.89 62.76 66.91
C PRO A 89 11.10 62.81 68.23
N TYR A 90 10.51 63.97 68.56
CA TYR A 90 9.65 64.19 69.72
C TYR A 90 8.23 63.68 69.45
N ASN A 91 7.61 64.09 68.34
CA ASN A 91 6.29 63.59 67.94
C ASN A 91 6.35 62.25 67.19
N TRP A 92 7.51 61.87 66.64
CA TRP A 92 7.65 60.69 65.76
C TRP A 92 8.71 59.70 66.23
N ASP A 93 8.39 58.41 66.16
CA ASP A 93 9.34 57.31 65.97
C ASP A 93 9.27 56.85 64.51
N TRP A 94 10.30 56.14 64.06
CA TRP A 94 10.28 55.42 62.80
C TRP A 94 10.95 54.06 62.93
N LYS A 95 10.44 53.08 62.19
CA LYS A 95 11.03 51.74 62.08
C LYS A 95 11.41 51.48 60.61
N VAL A 96 12.70 51.48 60.34
CA VAL A 96 13.22 51.10 59.02
C VAL A 96 13.11 49.58 58.86
N ILE A 97 12.47 49.14 57.78
CA ILE A 97 12.32 47.73 57.40
C ILE A 97 12.66 47.55 55.92
N ASP A 98 13.03 46.34 55.54
CA ASP A 98 13.23 45.96 54.14
C ASP A 98 11.91 45.97 53.35
N GLN A 99 11.97 46.35 52.07
CA GLN A 99 10.83 46.23 51.15
C GLN A 99 10.63 44.76 50.75
N GLU A 100 9.39 44.37 50.49
CA GLU A 100 9.07 42.98 50.10
C GLU A 100 9.23 42.80 48.59
N GLU A 101 9.89 41.71 48.17
CA GLU A 101 10.23 41.43 46.78
C GLU A 101 9.43 40.24 46.25
N VAL A 102 8.63 40.46 45.19
CA VAL A 102 7.98 39.41 44.42
C VAL A 102 9.01 38.77 43.50
N PRO A 103 9.35 37.47 43.65
CA PRO A 103 10.35 36.81 42.83
C PRO A 103 9.95 36.77 41.35
N GLN A 104 10.94 36.82 40.45
CA GLN A 104 10.68 36.69 39.01
C GLN A 104 9.94 35.37 38.69
N GLY A 105 8.96 35.47 37.81
CA GLY A 105 8.08 34.36 37.45
C GLY A 105 6.89 34.14 38.40
N LYS A 106 6.92 34.68 39.62
CA LYS A 106 5.81 34.62 40.60
C LYS A 106 5.02 35.92 40.62
N MET A 107 3.95 35.95 41.42
CA MET A 107 3.10 37.12 41.65
C MET A 107 2.74 37.29 43.12
N GLY A 108 2.59 38.54 43.56
CA GLY A 108 2.16 38.88 44.91
C GLY A 108 0.69 39.25 44.96
N ILE A 109 -0.07 38.63 45.87
CA ILE A 109 -1.43 39.03 46.21
C ILE A 109 -1.38 39.81 47.51
N LEU A 110 -2.08 40.95 47.59
CA LEU A 110 -2.21 41.72 48.81
C LEU A 110 -3.48 41.33 49.57
N ILE A 111 -3.37 41.11 50.87
CA ILE A 111 -4.50 40.96 51.80
C ILE A 111 -4.46 42.12 52.77
N SER A 112 -5.49 42.97 52.72
CA SER A 112 -5.69 44.07 53.67
C SER A 112 -6.10 43.52 55.04
N LEU A 113 -5.31 43.86 56.06
CA LEU A 113 -5.53 43.51 57.46
C LEU A 113 -6.40 44.56 58.18
N THR A 114 -6.44 45.77 57.64
CA THR A 114 -7.01 46.98 58.26
C THR A 114 -8.15 47.59 57.43
N GLY A 115 -8.93 48.46 58.05
CA GLY A 115 -10.09 49.09 57.45
C GLY A 115 -11.40 48.44 57.89
N ASP A 116 -12.52 48.92 57.35
CA ASP A 116 -13.85 48.44 57.72
C ASP A 116 -14.04 46.95 57.41
N ASN A 117 -14.91 46.29 58.17
CA ASN A 117 -15.32 44.92 57.86
C ASN A 117 -16.17 44.90 56.58
N LEU A 118 -15.98 43.88 55.74
CA LEU A 118 -16.73 43.75 54.49
C LEU A 118 -18.21 43.42 54.75
N ASN A 119 -19.08 43.74 53.78
CA ASN A 119 -20.47 43.29 53.85
C ASN A 119 -20.54 41.76 53.67
N TYR A 120 -21.59 41.15 54.23
CA TYR A 120 -21.81 39.71 54.13
C TYR A 120 -21.86 39.23 52.66
N GLY A 121 -20.91 38.38 52.29
CA GLY A 121 -20.77 37.84 50.93
C GLY A 121 -19.78 38.58 50.02
N GLU A 122 -19.24 39.73 50.46
CA GLU A 122 -18.07 40.38 49.83
C GLU A 122 -16.77 39.86 50.47
N PHE A 123 -15.75 39.59 49.66
CA PHE A 123 -14.41 39.18 50.13
C PHE A 123 -13.25 40.00 49.52
N LEU A 124 -13.52 40.74 48.43
CA LEU A 124 -12.57 41.71 47.88
C LEU A 124 -12.64 43.03 48.64
N ALA A 125 -11.48 43.59 48.94
CA ALA A 125 -11.34 44.86 49.62
C ALA A 125 -11.67 46.03 48.69
N LYS A 126 -12.43 47.01 49.19
CA LYS A 126 -12.80 48.20 48.43
C LYS A 126 -11.63 49.19 48.38
N VAL A 127 -11.26 49.60 47.17
CA VAL A 127 -10.13 50.51 46.91
C VAL A 127 -10.66 51.85 46.41
N ASP A 128 -10.17 52.94 47.01
CA ASP A 128 -10.39 54.30 46.57
C ASP A 128 -9.39 54.64 45.43
N PRO A 129 -9.84 54.85 44.18
CA PRO A 129 -8.95 55.14 43.06
C PRO A 129 -8.33 56.54 43.12
N SER A 130 -8.70 57.39 44.09
CA SER A 130 -8.12 58.73 44.28
C SER A 130 -6.82 58.73 45.11
N ARG A 131 -6.44 57.59 45.70
CA ARG A 131 -5.26 57.44 46.56
C ARG A 131 -4.36 56.30 46.10
N GLU A 132 -3.08 56.38 46.44
CA GLU A 132 -2.15 55.30 46.18
C GLU A 132 -2.53 54.07 47.02
N MET A 133 -2.68 52.91 46.35
CA MET A 133 -3.19 51.67 46.94
C MET A 133 -2.43 51.26 48.21
N LEU A 134 -1.09 51.39 48.21
CA LEU A 134 -0.23 51.04 49.33
C LEU A 134 -0.25 52.07 50.48
N GLN A 135 -0.59 53.34 50.21
CA GLN A 135 -0.60 54.44 51.18
C GLN A 135 -2.03 54.76 51.65
N GLY A 136 -2.80 53.71 52.00
CA GLY A 136 -4.15 53.86 52.56
C GLY A 136 -5.25 54.12 51.53
N GLY A 137 -5.04 53.75 50.26
CA GLY A 137 -6.12 53.69 49.26
C GLY A 137 -7.10 52.53 49.48
N VAL A 138 -6.77 51.52 50.28
CA VAL A 138 -7.69 50.42 50.62
C VAL A 138 -8.53 50.77 51.86
N LEU A 139 -9.85 50.73 51.72
CA LEU A 139 -10.84 51.17 52.71
C LEU A 139 -11.27 50.06 53.67
N THR A 140 -11.39 48.83 53.18
CA THR A 140 -11.87 47.68 53.94
C THR A 140 -10.77 46.65 54.17
N LYS A 141 -10.99 45.76 55.13
CA LYS A 141 -10.28 44.48 55.24
C LYS A 141 -10.57 43.62 53.99
N GLY A 142 -9.81 42.54 53.77
CA GLY A 142 -10.06 41.54 52.72
C GLY A 142 -8.97 41.43 51.65
N VAL A 143 -9.20 40.65 50.60
CA VAL A 143 -8.22 40.48 49.51
C VAL A 143 -8.27 41.68 48.57
N VAL A 144 -7.15 42.33 48.29
CA VAL A 144 -7.12 43.47 47.36
C VAL A 144 -7.32 42.94 45.92
N PRO A 145 -8.18 43.57 45.10
CA PRO A 145 -8.37 43.18 43.70
C PRO A 145 -7.08 43.31 42.86
N GLY A 146 -6.94 42.45 41.86
CA GLY A 146 -5.74 42.38 41.02
C GLY A 146 -4.52 41.79 41.74
N TYR A 147 -3.33 42.10 41.23
CA TYR A 147 -2.07 41.49 41.67
C TYR A 147 -0.86 42.39 41.48
N LEU A 148 0.23 42.07 42.18
CA LEU A 148 1.56 42.65 41.99
C LEU A 148 2.42 41.75 41.09
N THR A 149 3.09 42.36 40.12
CA THR A 149 4.06 41.72 39.23
C THR A 149 5.40 41.47 39.95
N ALA A 150 6.37 40.85 39.26
CA ALA A 150 7.72 40.69 39.81
C ALA A 150 8.41 42.06 40.00
N GLY A 151 8.85 42.35 41.23
CA GLY A 151 9.37 43.66 41.61
C GLY A 151 9.45 43.83 43.14
N ARG A 152 9.98 44.98 43.58
CA ARG A 152 10.03 45.38 45.00
C ARG A 152 8.90 46.35 45.31
N TYR A 153 8.24 46.15 46.44
CA TYR A 153 7.10 46.94 46.86
C TYR A 153 7.22 47.36 48.33
N PRO A 154 6.91 48.64 48.66
CA PRO A 154 6.89 49.13 50.02
C PRO A 154 5.60 48.69 50.73
N ILE A 155 5.51 47.40 51.06
CA ILE A 155 4.34 46.77 51.66
C ILE A 155 4.39 46.91 53.17
N HIS A 156 3.59 47.81 53.71
CA HIS A 156 3.50 48.09 55.13
C HIS A 156 2.89 46.90 55.91
N PRO A 157 3.65 46.14 56.74
CA PRO A 157 3.21 44.84 57.25
C PRO A 157 2.04 44.86 58.25
N TYR A 158 1.71 46.04 58.80
CA TYR A 158 0.53 46.23 59.66
C TYR A 158 -0.73 46.64 58.87
N LEU A 159 -0.60 47.04 57.60
CA LEU A 159 -1.73 47.30 56.70
C LEU A 159 -2.03 46.07 55.83
N PHE A 160 -0.98 45.47 55.28
CA PHE A 160 -1.08 44.44 54.25
C PHE A 160 -0.20 43.24 54.57
N LYS A 161 -0.70 42.05 54.24
CA LYS A 161 0.07 40.82 54.12
C LYS A 161 0.19 40.46 52.63
N MET A 162 1.40 40.25 52.13
CA MET A 162 1.59 39.60 50.82
C MET A 162 1.39 38.09 50.95
N GLU A 163 0.77 37.48 49.95
CA GLU A 163 0.96 36.06 49.64
C GLU A 163 1.51 35.90 48.23
N ILE A 164 2.69 35.28 48.12
CA ILE A 164 3.29 34.96 46.83
C ILE A 164 2.63 33.68 46.28
N LYS A 165 2.11 33.73 45.05
CA LYS A 165 1.59 32.58 44.31
C LYS A 165 2.31 32.40 42.98
N ASP A 166 2.13 31.24 42.38
CA ASP A 166 2.59 30.90 41.04
C ASP A 166 1.49 31.19 40.00
N PRO A 167 1.81 31.73 38.81
CA PRO A 167 0.83 31.98 37.75
C PRO A 167 0.39 30.69 37.06
N VAL A 168 -0.80 30.71 36.46
CA VAL A 168 -1.26 29.60 35.61
C VAL A 168 -0.58 29.69 34.25
N ILE A 169 0.09 28.60 33.86
CA ILE A 169 0.67 28.41 32.53
C ILE A 169 -0.33 27.59 31.72
N ILE A 170 -0.96 28.18 30.70
CA ILE A 170 -1.85 27.46 29.80
C ILE A 170 -1.00 26.84 28.68
N PRO A 171 -0.86 25.50 28.59
CA PRO A 171 -0.05 24.85 27.57
C PRO A 171 -0.71 24.88 26.18
N ALA A 172 0.04 24.49 25.16
CA ALA A 172 -0.46 24.41 23.79
C ALA A 172 -1.54 23.34 23.65
N GLY A 173 -2.65 23.70 22.99
CA GLY A 173 -3.82 22.82 22.82
C GLY A 173 -4.85 22.89 23.95
N TYR A 174 -4.59 23.63 25.02
CA TYR A 174 -5.56 23.89 26.09
C TYR A 174 -6.15 25.30 26.01
N ARG A 175 -7.34 25.50 26.60
CA ARG A 175 -7.95 26.80 26.87
C ARG A 175 -8.16 26.98 28.37
N GLY A 176 -7.88 28.19 28.88
CA GLY A 176 -8.23 28.56 30.25
C GLY A 176 -9.64 29.13 30.29
N VAL A 177 -10.57 28.41 30.92
CA VAL A 177 -11.92 28.91 31.19
C VAL A 177 -11.88 29.69 32.50
N VAL A 178 -12.22 30.98 32.43
CA VAL A 178 -12.19 31.89 33.58
C VAL A 178 -13.52 31.86 34.31
N THR A 179 -13.48 31.59 35.61
CA THR A 179 -14.62 31.72 36.53
C THR A 179 -14.35 32.88 37.46
N ASN A 180 -15.04 34.01 37.28
CA ASN A 180 -14.99 35.11 38.24
C ASN A 180 -15.77 34.70 39.50
N LEU A 181 -15.07 34.60 40.63
CA LEU A 181 -15.62 34.28 41.94
C LEU A 181 -16.13 35.55 42.64
N ALA A 182 -15.64 36.72 42.23
CA ALA A 182 -15.97 38.02 42.77
C ALA A 182 -17.00 38.77 41.90
N GLY A 183 -17.29 40.02 42.27
CA GLY A 183 -18.21 40.89 41.54
C GLY A 183 -19.69 40.66 41.85
N PRO A 184 -20.57 41.46 41.22
CA PRO A 184 -22.02 41.34 41.38
C PRO A 184 -22.55 40.04 40.76
N MET A 185 -23.73 39.60 41.22
CA MET A 185 -24.50 38.58 40.52
C MET A 185 -24.86 39.07 39.10
N PRO A 186 -24.89 38.18 38.08
CA PRO A 186 -25.27 38.56 36.72
C PRO A 186 -26.73 39.02 36.66
N ALA A 187 -27.02 39.93 35.73
CA ALA A 187 -28.37 40.47 35.54
C ALA A 187 -29.40 39.40 35.12
N ASP A 188 -28.95 38.39 34.36
CA ASP A 188 -29.75 37.25 33.89
C ASP A 188 -29.25 35.94 34.52
N PRO A 189 -29.84 35.45 35.64
CA PRO A 189 -29.39 34.23 36.32
C PRO A 189 -29.50 32.94 35.51
N ASN A 190 -30.22 32.97 34.37
CA ASN A 190 -30.49 31.80 33.53
C ASN A 190 -29.48 31.59 32.38
N LYS A 191 -28.52 32.52 32.17
CA LYS A 191 -27.49 32.34 31.12
C LYS A 191 -26.26 31.64 31.72
N MET A 192 -25.81 30.57 31.05
CA MET A 192 -24.64 29.77 31.46
C MET A 192 -23.32 30.56 31.47
N LEU A 193 -23.16 31.51 30.54
CA LEU A 193 -21.95 32.34 30.37
C LEU A 193 -22.26 33.80 30.68
N VAL A 194 -21.50 34.40 31.59
CA VAL A 194 -21.67 35.78 32.02
C VAL A 194 -20.68 36.72 31.31
N PRO A 195 -21.02 38.01 31.13
CA PRO A 195 -20.10 38.99 30.55
C PRO A 195 -18.98 39.38 31.54
N PRO A 196 -17.82 39.88 31.03
CA PRO A 196 -16.71 40.38 31.83
C PRO A 196 -17.11 41.20 33.05
N GLY A 197 -16.58 40.82 34.21
CA GLY A 197 -16.80 41.51 35.49
C GLY A 197 -18.08 41.13 36.25
N SER A 198 -18.96 40.30 35.68
CA SER A 198 -20.02 39.63 36.43
C SER A 198 -19.53 38.32 37.05
N ARG A 199 -20.07 37.94 38.20
CA ARG A 199 -19.72 36.69 38.88
C ARG A 199 -20.24 35.47 38.12
N GLY A 200 -19.39 34.49 37.85
CA GLY A 200 -19.71 33.29 37.06
C GLY A 200 -18.63 32.94 36.03
N VAL A 201 -18.92 31.97 35.16
CA VAL A 201 -17.99 31.58 34.08
C VAL A 201 -18.09 32.57 32.93
N GLN A 202 -16.95 33.13 32.53
CA GLN A 202 -16.86 34.16 31.51
C GLN A 202 -16.98 33.57 30.10
N GLU A 203 -17.51 34.35 29.16
CA GLU A 203 -17.63 33.95 27.75
C GLU A 203 -16.28 33.94 27.01
N GLU A 204 -15.33 34.80 27.41
CA GLU A 204 -13.97 34.85 26.84
C GLU A 204 -13.04 33.83 27.51
N THR A 205 -12.31 33.04 26.72
CA THR A 205 -11.33 32.05 27.22
C THR A 205 -9.90 32.45 26.96
N LEU A 206 -9.04 32.24 27.96
CA LEU A 206 -7.62 32.56 27.88
C LEU A 206 -6.88 31.57 26.97
N GLY A 207 -6.14 32.10 26.01
CA GLY A 207 -5.28 31.31 25.11
C GLY A 207 -3.91 30.97 25.73
N THR A 208 -3.17 30.05 25.07
CA THR A 208 -1.84 29.55 25.45
C THR A 208 -0.81 30.65 25.74
N LYS A 209 -0.70 31.05 27.02
CA LYS A 209 0.32 31.93 27.62
C LYS A 209 0.42 31.62 29.12
N THR A 210 1.44 32.18 29.78
CA THR A 210 1.43 32.38 31.24
C THR A 210 0.50 33.55 31.56
N HIS A 211 -0.47 33.34 32.45
CA HIS A 211 -1.41 34.37 32.90
C HIS A 211 -1.26 34.63 34.39
N TYR A 212 -1.15 35.90 34.72
CA TYR A 212 -1.15 36.41 36.08
C TYR A 212 -2.57 36.89 36.40
N TYR A 213 -3.18 36.31 37.43
CA TYR A 213 -4.57 36.52 37.86
C TYR A 213 -4.64 36.32 39.39
N ASN A 214 -5.59 36.95 40.07
CA ASN A 214 -5.74 36.77 41.52
C ASN A 214 -6.63 35.54 41.79
N PRO A 215 -6.11 34.42 42.38
CA PRO A 215 -6.87 33.18 42.54
C PRO A 215 -8.03 33.24 43.55
N TYR A 216 -8.18 34.35 44.27
CA TYR A 216 -9.36 34.62 45.10
C TYR A 216 -10.46 35.35 44.30
N GLU A 217 -10.07 36.16 43.31
CA GLU A 217 -10.96 36.92 42.44
C GLU A 217 -11.47 36.07 41.26
N GLU A 218 -10.55 35.37 40.59
CA GLU A 218 -10.82 34.52 39.44
C GLU A 218 -10.26 33.10 39.65
N ARG A 219 -10.90 32.09 39.06
CA ARG A 219 -10.38 30.73 38.94
C ARG A 219 -10.24 30.37 37.46
N ILE A 220 -9.03 30.03 37.02
CA ILE A 220 -8.76 29.54 35.67
C ILE A 220 -8.71 28.01 35.70
N ASN A 221 -9.66 27.35 35.02
CA ASN A 221 -9.65 25.90 34.84
C ASN A 221 -9.17 25.56 33.42
N LEU A 222 -8.35 24.50 33.29
CA LEU A 222 -7.75 24.10 32.02
C LEU A 222 -8.64 23.09 31.28
N VAL A 223 -9.14 23.47 30.10
CA VAL A 223 -9.90 22.58 29.21
C VAL A 223 -9.01 22.09 28.08
N ASP A 224 -8.96 20.78 27.86
CA ASP A 224 -8.18 20.17 26.78
C ASP A 224 -8.93 20.22 25.44
N CYS A 225 -8.42 21.03 24.50
CA CYS A 225 -8.95 21.17 23.15
C CYS A 225 -8.12 20.39 22.11
N ARG A 226 -7.24 19.48 22.54
CA ARG A 226 -6.51 18.55 21.66
C ARG A 226 -7.42 17.42 21.18
N SER A 227 -6.95 16.68 20.17
CA SER A 227 -7.62 15.46 19.72
C SER A 227 -7.48 14.35 20.75
N GLN A 228 -8.60 13.80 21.19
CA GLN A 228 -8.71 12.73 22.19
C GLN A 228 -9.41 11.52 21.58
N ARG A 229 -8.92 10.32 21.87
CA ARG A 229 -9.41 9.07 21.28
C ARG A 229 -10.07 8.18 22.32
N PHE A 230 -11.38 8.01 22.20
CA PHE A 230 -12.19 7.13 23.05
C PHE A 230 -12.54 5.82 22.32
N ASN A 231 -12.55 4.72 23.08
CA ASN A 231 -12.93 3.38 22.62
C ASN A 231 -14.28 2.98 23.25
N LEU A 232 -15.31 2.83 22.42
CA LEU A 232 -16.70 2.64 22.87
C LEU A 232 -16.89 1.32 23.63
N ALA A 233 -16.13 0.27 23.28
CA ALA A 233 -16.25 -1.06 23.85
C ALA A 233 -15.66 -1.18 25.26
N GLU A 234 -14.73 -0.30 25.65
CA GLU A 234 -13.85 -0.52 26.80
C GLU A 234 -14.52 -0.31 28.15
N LYS A 235 -15.52 0.58 28.21
CA LYS A 235 -16.26 0.88 29.46
C LYS A 235 -17.67 0.30 29.52
N LYS A 236 -18.33 -0.03 28.38
CA LYS A 236 -19.71 -0.58 28.32
C LYS A 236 -19.95 -1.37 27.02
N ASP A 237 -20.68 -2.48 27.09
CA ASP A 237 -21.28 -3.13 25.91
C ASP A 237 -22.19 -2.14 25.17
N MET A 238 -21.77 -1.70 23.99
CA MET A 238 -22.62 -0.95 23.07
C MET A 238 -23.34 -1.95 22.17
N GLY A 239 -24.67 -1.97 22.24
CA GLY A 239 -25.48 -2.88 21.44
C GLY A 239 -26.90 -2.38 21.21
N PHE A 240 -27.56 -2.95 20.19
CA PHE A 240 -28.89 -2.57 19.74
C PHE A 240 -29.67 -3.78 19.20
N PRO A 241 -31.01 -3.77 19.28
CA PRO A 241 -31.83 -4.72 18.54
C PRO A 241 -31.85 -4.34 17.05
N SER A 242 -31.45 -5.28 16.20
CA SER A 242 -31.67 -5.23 14.75
C SER A 242 -33.17 -5.37 14.41
N LYS A 243 -33.54 -5.10 13.15
CA LYS A 243 -34.94 -5.19 12.67
C LYS A 243 -35.61 -6.55 12.95
N ASP A 244 -34.84 -7.62 12.99
CA ASP A 244 -35.32 -8.99 13.22
C ASP A 244 -35.38 -9.36 14.71
N GLY A 245 -35.08 -8.42 15.62
CA GLY A 245 -35.07 -8.60 17.07
C GLY A 245 -33.75 -9.12 17.65
N PHE A 246 -32.75 -9.47 16.83
CA PHE A 246 -31.45 -9.95 17.31
C PHE A 246 -30.60 -8.81 17.87
N TRP A 247 -30.02 -9.02 19.06
CA TRP A 247 -29.10 -8.09 19.71
C TRP A 247 -27.73 -8.11 19.03
N VAL A 248 -27.35 -7.00 18.40
CA VAL A 248 -26.06 -6.80 17.75
C VAL A 248 -25.17 -5.96 18.65
N SER A 249 -23.93 -6.41 18.89
CA SER A 249 -22.91 -5.61 19.59
C SER A 249 -22.04 -4.86 18.58
N LEU A 250 -21.51 -3.70 19.00
CA LEU A 250 -20.78 -2.77 18.16
C LEU A 250 -19.55 -2.23 18.90
N ASP A 251 -18.37 -2.46 18.32
CA ASP A 251 -17.12 -1.88 18.79
C ASP A 251 -16.75 -0.71 17.88
N GLY A 252 -16.32 0.41 18.46
CA GLY A 252 -16.00 1.61 17.70
C GLY A 252 -15.00 2.53 18.40
N ILE A 253 -14.35 3.36 17.61
CA ILE A 253 -13.41 4.39 18.04
C ILE A 253 -14.03 5.74 17.66
N VAL A 254 -14.08 6.67 18.61
CA VAL A 254 -14.43 8.07 18.35
C VAL A 254 -13.24 8.93 18.76
N GLU A 255 -12.73 9.69 17.81
CA GLU A 255 -11.72 10.73 18.02
C GLU A 255 -12.40 12.11 17.96
N PHE A 256 -12.27 12.88 19.03
CA PHE A 256 -12.99 14.12 19.26
C PHE A 256 -12.10 15.20 19.87
N ARG A 257 -12.51 16.47 19.77
CA ARG A 257 -11.90 17.59 20.51
C ARG A 257 -12.95 18.58 20.97
N VAL A 258 -12.68 19.30 22.06
CA VAL A 258 -13.48 20.48 22.44
C VAL A 258 -13.15 21.63 21.48
N MET A 259 -14.16 22.30 20.93
CA MET A 259 -13.95 23.47 20.07
C MET A 259 -13.44 24.64 20.92
N PRO A 260 -12.26 25.25 20.62
CA PRO A 260 -11.66 26.27 21.48
C PRO A 260 -12.52 27.53 21.71
N GLU A 261 -13.44 27.83 20.80
CA GLU A 261 -14.36 28.96 20.88
C GLU A 261 -15.53 28.68 21.85
N LYS A 262 -15.94 27.42 21.99
CA LYS A 262 -17.02 26.98 22.88
C LYS A 262 -16.53 26.33 24.19
N ALA A 263 -15.23 26.37 24.47
CA ALA A 263 -14.64 25.69 25.63
C ALA A 263 -15.27 26.10 26.97
N ALA A 264 -15.71 27.35 27.13
CA ALA A 264 -16.46 27.81 28.32
C ALA A 264 -17.90 27.25 28.38
N GLU A 265 -18.62 27.19 27.25
CA GLU A 265 -19.96 26.62 27.16
C GLU A 265 -19.94 25.12 27.51
N VAL A 266 -18.97 24.39 26.95
CA VAL A 266 -18.72 22.96 27.23
C VAL A 266 -18.35 22.74 28.69
N TYR A 267 -17.49 23.59 29.26
CA TYR A 267 -17.11 23.54 30.68
C TYR A 267 -18.33 23.64 31.61
N VAL A 268 -19.17 24.68 31.42
CA VAL A 268 -20.34 24.92 32.29
C VAL A 268 -21.43 23.84 32.11
N THR A 269 -21.61 23.36 30.88
CA THR A 269 -22.70 22.43 30.55
C THR A 269 -22.40 21.00 31.02
N TYR A 270 -21.12 20.60 31.05
CA TYR A 270 -20.74 19.20 31.27
C TYR A 270 -19.91 18.92 32.51
N ASN A 271 -19.17 19.87 33.11
CA ASN A 271 -18.39 19.56 34.31
C ASN A 271 -19.29 19.34 35.54
N ASP A 272 -18.97 18.33 36.37
CA ASP A 272 -19.62 18.10 37.68
C ASP A 272 -18.64 18.48 38.80
N GLU A 273 -19.15 18.95 39.95
CA GLU A 273 -18.32 19.42 41.07
C GLU A 273 -17.34 18.35 41.59
N ASP A 274 -17.69 17.07 41.47
CA ASP A 274 -16.90 15.93 41.94
C ASP A 274 -15.66 15.59 41.08
N ASN A 275 -15.60 16.01 39.80
CA ASN A 275 -14.57 15.52 38.86
C ASN A 275 -13.35 16.46 38.66
N GLY A 276 -13.41 17.68 39.21
CA GLY A 276 -12.29 18.62 39.19
C GLY A 276 -12.00 19.21 37.80
N GLU A 277 -10.85 18.82 37.21
CA GLU A 277 -10.36 19.33 35.91
C GLU A 277 -10.57 18.32 34.75
N LEU A 278 -10.90 17.06 35.07
CA LEU A 278 -11.02 15.85 34.21
C LEU A 278 -12.19 15.78 33.20
N ILE A 279 -12.56 16.88 32.54
CA ILE A 279 -13.84 17.04 31.80
C ILE A 279 -14.04 16.06 30.61
N ASP A 280 -13.00 15.36 30.15
CA ASP A 280 -13.10 14.39 29.05
C ASP A 280 -13.99 13.19 29.38
N GLU A 281 -13.98 12.72 30.63
CA GLU A 281 -14.87 11.65 31.11
C GLU A 281 -16.35 12.08 31.01
N GLU A 282 -16.68 13.32 31.39
CA GLU A 282 -18.05 13.86 31.29
C GLU A 282 -18.49 14.02 29.83
N ILE A 283 -17.63 14.54 28.95
CA ILE A 283 -17.94 14.68 27.51
C ILE A 283 -18.28 13.30 26.90
N ILE A 284 -17.46 12.30 27.20
CA ILE A 284 -17.69 10.92 26.77
C ILE A 284 -19.01 10.38 27.33
N ARG A 285 -19.27 10.58 28.63
CA ARG A 285 -20.42 10.03 29.37
C ARG A 285 -21.76 10.71 29.08
N LYS A 286 -21.76 12.04 28.91
CA LYS A 286 -22.95 12.91 28.79
C LYS A 286 -23.31 13.26 27.35
N VAL A 287 -22.34 13.27 26.43
CA VAL A 287 -22.57 13.63 25.01
C VAL A 287 -22.33 12.44 24.08
N ILE A 288 -21.09 11.96 23.99
CA ILE A 288 -20.69 10.99 22.95
C ILE A 288 -21.43 9.66 23.11
N MET A 289 -21.46 9.09 24.31
CA MET A 289 -22.11 7.79 24.55
C MET A 289 -23.65 7.83 24.41
N PRO A 290 -24.37 8.89 24.85
CA PRO A 290 -25.80 9.05 24.55
C PRO A 290 -26.10 9.19 23.05
N ILE A 291 -25.39 10.04 22.31
CA ILE A 291 -25.60 10.24 20.86
C ILE A 291 -25.29 8.94 20.10
N ALA A 292 -24.12 8.33 20.32
CA ALA A 292 -23.73 7.09 19.67
C ALA A 292 -24.74 5.96 19.93
N ARG A 293 -25.25 5.82 21.16
CA ARG A 293 -26.31 4.86 21.48
C ARG A 293 -27.65 5.21 20.82
N SER A 294 -28.00 6.48 20.74
CA SER A 294 -29.23 6.95 20.09
C SER A 294 -29.22 6.57 18.60
N PHE A 295 -28.15 6.94 17.89
CA PHE A 295 -27.93 6.57 16.50
C PHE A 295 -27.94 5.05 16.30
N CYS A 296 -27.15 4.30 17.07
CA CYS A 296 -27.06 2.84 16.91
C CYS A 296 -28.42 2.16 17.13
N ARG A 297 -29.24 2.66 18.06
CA ARG A 297 -30.61 2.16 18.27
C ARG A 297 -31.55 2.53 17.11
N VAL A 298 -31.46 3.75 16.57
CA VAL A 298 -32.38 4.25 15.53
C VAL A 298 -32.04 3.73 14.13
N GLU A 299 -30.79 3.81 13.68
CA GLU A 299 -30.41 3.26 12.37
C GLU A 299 -30.22 1.75 12.41
N GLY A 300 -29.71 1.21 13.53
CA GLY A 300 -29.45 -0.22 13.68
C GLY A 300 -30.72 -1.08 13.62
N SER A 301 -31.83 -0.57 14.17
CA SER A 301 -33.14 -1.25 14.12
C SER A 301 -33.84 -1.17 12.75
N LYS A 302 -33.33 -0.38 11.79
CA LYS A 302 -33.85 -0.34 10.41
C LYS A 302 -33.25 -1.44 9.52
N LYS A 303 -32.09 -1.99 9.87
CA LYS A 303 -31.35 -3.01 9.10
C LYS A 303 -31.60 -4.41 9.67
N SER A 304 -31.59 -5.45 8.83
CA SER A 304 -31.68 -6.84 9.32
C SER A 304 -30.32 -7.28 9.92
N GLY A 305 -30.34 -8.27 10.81
CA GLY A 305 -29.14 -8.86 11.41
C GLY A 305 -28.20 -9.49 10.35
N ARG A 306 -28.74 -9.86 9.19
CA ARG A 306 -27.98 -10.33 8.03
C ARG A 306 -27.24 -9.19 7.32
N ASP A 307 -27.82 -7.99 7.24
CA ASP A 307 -27.23 -6.91 6.44
C ASP A 307 -25.94 -6.36 7.08
N PHE A 308 -25.73 -6.56 8.39
CA PHE A 308 -24.46 -6.30 9.08
C PHE A 308 -23.36 -7.33 8.77
N ILE A 309 -23.71 -8.49 8.18
CA ILE A 309 -22.74 -9.51 7.72
C ILE A 309 -22.26 -9.19 6.29
N SER A 310 -23.05 -8.47 5.49
CA SER A 310 -22.64 -7.97 4.17
C SER A 310 -21.81 -6.68 4.27
N GLY A 311 -20.68 -6.63 3.57
CA GLY A 311 -19.73 -5.50 3.66
C GLY A 311 -20.28 -4.15 3.22
N GLU A 312 -21.13 -4.12 2.18
CA GLU A 312 -21.69 -2.89 1.61
C GLU A 312 -22.51 -2.09 2.63
N THR A 313 -23.46 -2.74 3.31
CA THR A 313 -24.30 -2.09 4.34
C THR A 313 -23.47 -1.59 5.51
N ARG A 314 -22.40 -2.31 5.88
CA ARG A 314 -21.49 -1.92 6.96
C ARG A 314 -20.73 -0.64 6.63
N ILE A 315 -20.27 -0.47 5.39
CA ILE A 315 -19.59 0.76 4.92
C ILE A 315 -20.57 1.95 4.95
N GLN A 316 -21.80 1.75 4.47
CA GLN A 316 -22.83 2.80 4.53
C GLN A 316 -23.15 3.18 5.99
N PHE A 317 -23.35 2.19 6.87
CA PHE A 317 -23.64 2.43 8.29
C PHE A 317 -22.48 3.11 9.04
N GLN A 318 -21.23 2.82 8.69
CA GLN A 318 -20.05 3.56 9.17
C GLN A 318 -20.09 5.04 8.76
N LYS A 319 -20.41 5.32 7.49
CA LYS A 319 -20.50 6.69 6.97
C LYS A 319 -21.68 7.47 7.57
N ASP A 320 -22.82 6.81 7.73
CA ASP A 320 -24.01 7.37 8.37
C ASP A 320 -23.72 7.71 9.85
N PHE A 321 -23.02 6.83 10.56
CA PHE A 321 -22.58 7.04 11.95
C PHE A 321 -21.62 8.23 12.06
N GLU A 322 -20.59 8.30 11.22
CA GLU A 322 -19.64 9.42 11.22
C GLU A 322 -20.35 10.76 10.96
N THR A 323 -21.29 10.77 10.00
CA THR A 323 -22.06 11.97 9.65
C THR A 323 -22.95 12.43 10.81
N ALA A 324 -23.71 11.51 11.41
CA ALA A 324 -24.60 11.82 12.53
C ALA A 324 -23.83 12.28 13.78
N MET A 325 -22.75 11.58 14.14
CA MET A 325 -21.87 11.96 15.25
C MET A 325 -21.30 13.38 15.06
N LYS A 326 -20.92 13.77 13.83
CA LYS A 326 -20.49 15.13 13.53
C LYS A 326 -21.63 16.15 13.73
N SER A 327 -22.79 15.93 13.10
CA SER A 327 -23.91 16.89 13.15
C SER A 327 -24.59 17.03 14.51
N GLU A 328 -24.58 16.00 15.37
CA GLU A 328 -25.19 16.07 16.71
C GLU A 328 -24.24 16.62 17.78
N CYS A 329 -22.91 16.48 17.63
CA CYS A 329 -21.93 16.98 18.58
C CYS A 329 -21.47 18.43 18.31
N GLU A 330 -21.40 18.86 17.04
CA GLU A 330 -21.02 20.22 16.65
C GLU A 330 -21.80 21.34 17.37
N PRO A 331 -23.15 21.34 17.44
CA PRO A 331 -23.89 22.38 18.18
C PRO A 331 -23.53 22.40 19.67
N LEU A 332 -23.16 21.24 20.24
CA LEU A 332 -22.80 21.05 21.65
C LEU A 332 -21.34 21.42 21.98
N GLY A 333 -20.59 22.01 21.03
CA GLY A 333 -19.22 22.48 21.25
C GLY A 333 -18.13 21.40 21.11
N ILE A 334 -18.48 20.21 20.63
CA ILE A 334 -17.58 19.06 20.52
C ILE A 334 -17.43 18.68 19.05
N GLU A 335 -16.23 18.82 18.53
CA GLU A 335 -15.90 18.47 17.15
C GLU A 335 -15.45 17.01 17.08
N ILE A 336 -16.21 16.17 16.35
CA ILE A 336 -15.80 14.80 16.05
C ILE A 336 -14.84 14.83 14.87
N VAL A 337 -13.59 14.47 15.10
CA VAL A 337 -12.55 14.42 14.05
C VAL A 337 -12.81 13.21 13.15
N VAL A 338 -12.92 12.02 13.78
CA VAL A 338 -13.16 10.73 13.12
C VAL A 338 -14.04 9.85 14.03
N ALA A 339 -15.02 9.14 13.46
CA ALA A 339 -15.82 8.14 14.18
C ALA A 339 -15.94 6.87 13.34
N LEU A 340 -15.36 5.76 13.80
CA LEU A 340 -15.19 4.52 13.03
C LEU A 340 -15.67 3.30 13.80
N ILE A 341 -16.46 2.45 13.14
CA ILE A 341 -16.97 1.20 13.72
C ILE A 341 -16.00 0.06 13.39
N THR A 342 -15.16 -0.31 14.37
CA THR A 342 -14.11 -1.34 14.22
C THR A 342 -14.69 -2.73 14.06
N ASN A 343 -15.82 -3.03 14.69
CA ASN A 343 -16.46 -4.34 14.62
C ASN A 343 -17.98 -4.25 14.81
N ILE A 344 -18.71 -5.19 14.21
CA ILE A 344 -20.16 -5.35 14.39
C ILE A 344 -20.40 -6.85 14.50
N SER A 345 -20.82 -7.31 15.68
CA SER A 345 -20.98 -8.74 15.97
C SER A 345 -22.45 -9.09 16.24
N PRO A 346 -23.18 -9.64 15.25
CA PRO A 346 -24.47 -10.29 15.48
C PRO A 346 -24.28 -11.60 16.26
N PRO A 347 -25.34 -12.15 16.90
CA PRO A 347 -25.21 -13.32 17.74
C PRO A 347 -24.96 -14.59 16.90
N GLN A 348 -24.04 -15.44 17.36
CA GLN A 348 -23.53 -16.60 16.62
C GLN A 348 -24.64 -17.54 16.10
N GLN A 349 -25.72 -17.69 16.87
CA GLN A 349 -26.91 -18.51 16.55
C GLN A 349 -27.53 -18.18 15.18
N ILE A 350 -27.41 -16.94 14.70
CA ILE A 350 -27.91 -16.49 13.40
C ILE A 350 -26.77 -16.32 12.38
N ALA A 351 -25.60 -15.90 12.86
CA ALA A 351 -24.40 -15.78 12.01
C ALA A 351 -24.05 -17.11 11.33
N GLU A 352 -24.18 -18.26 12.02
CA GLU A 352 -23.89 -19.58 11.45
C GLU A 352 -24.86 -20.02 10.35
N PRO A 353 -26.20 -20.04 10.54
CA PRO A 353 -27.15 -20.33 9.46
C PRO A 353 -27.00 -19.42 8.24
N VAL A 354 -26.75 -18.12 8.44
CA VAL A 354 -26.52 -17.17 7.35
C VAL A 354 -25.20 -17.47 6.63
N ARG A 355 -24.09 -17.62 7.36
CA ARG A 355 -22.77 -17.92 6.79
C ARG A 355 -22.77 -19.25 6.03
N ARG A 356 -23.45 -20.27 6.57
CA ARG A 356 -23.65 -21.56 5.88
C ARG A 356 -24.46 -21.40 4.60
N ARG A 357 -25.52 -20.58 4.60
CA ARG A 357 -26.34 -20.33 3.41
C ARG A 357 -25.59 -19.56 2.31
N GLU A 358 -24.74 -18.60 2.66
CA GLU A 358 -23.88 -17.93 1.67
C GLU A 358 -22.74 -18.83 1.18
N LEU A 359 -22.15 -19.67 2.05
CA LEU A 359 -21.19 -20.70 1.64
C LEU A 359 -21.82 -21.67 0.63
N SER A 360 -23.01 -22.21 0.91
CA SER A 360 -23.66 -23.14 -0.01
C SER A 360 -24.11 -22.53 -1.33
N LYS A 361 -24.31 -21.21 -1.43
CA LYS A 361 -24.45 -20.51 -2.73
C LYS A 361 -23.12 -20.42 -3.49
N GLN A 362 -22.00 -20.28 -2.78
CA GLN A 362 -20.67 -20.27 -3.39
C GLN A 362 -20.31 -21.68 -3.88
N GLU A 363 -20.58 -22.71 -3.08
CA GLU A 363 -20.50 -24.13 -3.46
C GLU A 363 -21.40 -24.43 -4.66
N GLU A 364 -22.67 -23.99 -4.66
CA GLU A 364 -23.59 -24.17 -5.80
C GLU A 364 -23.01 -23.57 -7.10
N LYS A 365 -22.49 -22.34 -7.05
CA LYS A 365 -21.83 -21.70 -8.21
C LYS A 365 -20.57 -22.45 -8.64
N GLN A 366 -19.78 -22.94 -7.70
CA GLN A 366 -18.58 -23.74 -7.98
C GLN A 366 -18.96 -25.07 -8.66
N TYR A 367 -19.98 -25.77 -8.18
CA TYR A 367 -20.48 -26.99 -8.81
C TYR A 367 -21.09 -26.71 -10.20
N GLN A 368 -21.83 -25.61 -10.38
CA GLN A 368 -22.32 -25.20 -11.70
C GLN A 368 -21.16 -24.94 -12.69
N GLN A 369 -20.08 -24.29 -12.26
CA GLN A 369 -18.88 -24.10 -13.07
C GLN A 369 -18.15 -25.43 -13.37
N GLN A 370 -18.02 -26.32 -12.38
CA GLN A 370 -17.42 -27.65 -12.57
C GLN A 370 -18.25 -28.53 -13.53
N ILE A 371 -19.58 -28.51 -13.44
CA ILE A 371 -20.47 -29.24 -14.37
C ILE A 371 -20.36 -28.65 -15.78
N LEU A 372 -20.27 -27.32 -15.93
CA LEU A 372 -20.08 -26.68 -17.23
C LEU A 372 -18.71 -27.01 -17.82
N GLN A 373 -17.65 -27.05 -17.01
CA GLN A 373 -16.32 -27.51 -17.41
C GLN A 373 -16.37 -28.98 -17.85
N GLN A 374 -16.82 -29.89 -16.99
CA GLN A 374 -16.89 -31.33 -17.28
C GLN A 374 -17.75 -31.64 -18.53
N THR A 375 -18.87 -30.95 -18.73
CA THR A 375 -19.69 -31.15 -19.93
C THR A 375 -19.04 -30.57 -21.20
N SER A 376 -18.17 -29.56 -21.09
CA SER A 376 -17.34 -29.09 -22.22
C SER A 376 -16.17 -30.04 -22.51
N GLU A 377 -15.54 -30.60 -21.48
CA GLU A 377 -14.49 -31.62 -21.61
C GLU A 377 -15.05 -32.92 -22.21
N GLN A 378 -16.25 -33.36 -21.79
CA GLN A 378 -16.95 -34.50 -22.38
C GLN A 378 -17.30 -34.26 -23.85
N LYS A 379 -17.81 -33.08 -24.22
CA LYS A 379 -18.05 -32.72 -25.63
C LYS A 379 -16.76 -32.76 -26.44
N LEU A 380 -15.69 -32.14 -25.95
CA LEU A 380 -14.38 -32.14 -26.60
C LEU A 380 -13.78 -33.55 -26.73
N ALA A 381 -14.01 -34.43 -25.76
CA ALA A 381 -13.60 -35.83 -25.82
C ALA A 381 -14.39 -36.62 -26.87
N VAL A 382 -15.72 -36.43 -26.93
CA VAL A 382 -16.58 -37.03 -27.96
C VAL A 382 -16.22 -36.51 -29.35
N GLU A 383 -15.96 -35.21 -29.50
CA GLU A 383 -15.50 -34.61 -30.76
C GLU A 383 -14.14 -35.17 -31.18
N LYS A 384 -13.18 -35.32 -30.26
CA LYS A 384 -11.87 -35.94 -30.53
C LYS A 384 -12.00 -37.40 -30.96
N GLU A 385 -12.80 -38.22 -30.27
CA GLU A 385 -13.04 -39.61 -30.67
C GLU A 385 -13.82 -39.71 -32.00
N MET A 386 -14.72 -38.78 -32.29
CA MET A 386 -15.40 -38.70 -33.60
C MET A 386 -14.44 -38.29 -34.73
N VAL A 387 -13.49 -37.39 -34.47
CA VAL A 387 -12.41 -37.04 -35.42
C VAL A 387 -11.48 -38.23 -35.63
N LYS A 388 -11.08 -38.92 -34.56
CA LYS A 388 -10.23 -40.11 -34.61
C LYS A 388 -10.88 -41.25 -35.41
N ARG A 389 -12.16 -41.56 -35.13
CA ARG A 389 -12.94 -42.54 -35.92
C ARG A 389 -13.05 -42.15 -37.39
N LYS A 390 -13.18 -40.86 -37.71
CA LYS A 390 -13.13 -40.38 -39.10
C LYS A 390 -11.75 -40.58 -39.73
N GLN A 391 -10.66 -40.35 -39.00
CA GLN A 391 -9.30 -40.62 -39.48
C GLN A 391 -9.04 -42.12 -39.69
N GLU A 392 -9.56 -42.98 -38.83
CA GLU A 392 -9.49 -44.45 -38.95
C GLU A 392 -10.33 -44.95 -40.16
N LEU A 393 -11.52 -44.38 -40.39
CA LEU A 393 -12.32 -44.65 -41.58
C LEU A 393 -11.63 -44.17 -42.86
N ILE A 394 -11.14 -42.92 -42.89
CA ILE A 394 -10.42 -42.37 -44.06
C ILE A 394 -9.18 -43.21 -44.39
N ARG A 395 -8.41 -43.66 -43.39
CA ARG A 395 -7.30 -44.60 -43.63
C ARG A 395 -7.75 -45.93 -44.19
N THR A 396 -8.85 -46.49 -43.69
CA THR A 396 -9.43 -47.74 -44.22
C THR A 396 -9.89 -47.55 -45.67
N GLU A 397 -10.48 -46.40 -46.00
CA GLU A 397 -10.87 -46.02 -47.35
C GLU A 397 -9.64 -45.80 -48.25
N GLU A 398 -8.58 -45.13 -47.77
CA GLU A 398 -7.29 -44.97 -48.48
C GLU A 398 -6.60 -46.31 -48.74
N GLU A 399 -6.62 -47.24 -47.78
CA GLU A 399 -6.09 -48.60 -47.94
C GLU A 399 -6.90 -49.41 -48.95
N VAL A 400 -8.25 -49.35 -48.91
CA VAL A 400 -9.12 -49.98 -49.90
C VAL A 400 -8.93 -49.38 -51.30
N VAL A 401 -8.83 -48.05 -51.43
CA VAL A 401 -8.53 -47.36 -52.70
C VAL A 401 -7.15 -47.74 -53.21
N LYS A 402 -6.14 -47.84 -52.34
CA LYS A 402 -4.79 -48.29 -52.72
C LYS A 402 -4.82 -49.73 -53.23
N VAL A 403 -5.37 -50.67 -52.47
CA VAL A 403 -5.42 -52.11 -52.84
C VAL A 403 -6.23 -52.32 -54.11
N THR A 404 -7.36 -51.62 -54.29
CA THR A 404 -8.14 -51.69 -55.54
C THR A 404 -7.40 -51.06 -56.72
N THR A 405 -6.67 -49.95 -56.53
CA THR A 405 -5.84 -49.34 -57.58
C THR A 405 -4.65 -50.22 -57.96
N GLU A 406 -4.01 -50.88 -56.98
CA GLU A 406 -2.92 -51.83 -57.22
C GLU A 406 -3.43 -53.07 -57.95
N ALA A 407 -4.56 -53.66 -57.53
CA ALA A 407 -5.20 -54.78 -58.22
C ALA A 407 -5.67 -54.41 -59.65
N MET A 408 -6.21 -53.20 -59.86
CA MET A 408 -6.57 -52.72 -61.19
C MET A 408 -5.34 -52.55 -62.09
N ARG A 409 -4.22 -52.05 -61.56
CA ARG A 409 -2.95 -51.95 -62.30
C ARG A 409 -2.37 -53.33 -62.63
N GLU A 410 -2.39 -54.27 -61.70
CA GLU A 410 -1.96 -55.65 -61.97
C GLU A 410 -2.85 -56.31 -63.05
N GLN A 411 -4.16 -56.10 -63.00
CA GLN A 411 -5.10 -56.55 -64.03
C GLN A 411 -4.81 -55.88 -65.39
N GLU A 412 -4.59 -54.57 -65.42
CA GLU A 412 -4.29 -53.81 -66.64
C GLU A 412 -2.96 -54.24 -67.27
N VAL A 413 -1.91 -54.42 -66.45
CA VAL A 413 -0.61 -54.94 -66.90
C VAL A 413 -0.73 -56.39 -67.38
N ALA A 414 -1.51 -57.23 -66.72
CA ALA A 414 -1.76 -58.61 -67.15
C ALA A 414 -2.51 -58.66 -68.49
N VAL A 415 -3.53 -57.82 -68.68
CA VAL A 415 -4.28 -57.69 -69.95
C VAL A 415 -3.39 -57.13 -71.06
N THR A 416 -2.60 -56.09 -70.78
CA THR A 416 -1.64 -55.52 -71.75
C THR A 416 -0.62 -56.55 -72.19
N LYS A 417 -0.05 -57.32 -71.25
CA LYS A 417 0.90 -58.40 -71.53
C LYS A 417 0.26 -59.59 -72.24
N ALA A 418 -1.02 -59.89 -71.98
CA ALA A 418 -1.77 -60.91 -72.72
C ALA A 418 -1.99 -60.47 -74.19
N ASN A 419 -2.35 -59.21 -74.41
CA ASN A 419 -2.50 -58.62 -75.74
C ASN A 419 -1.15 -58.56 -76.49
N GLU A 420 -0.07 -58.14 -75.83
CA GLU A 420 1.29 -58.14 -76.38
C GLU A 420 1.73 -59.55 -76.80
N ASN A 421 1.54 -60.56 -75.94
CA ASN A 421 1.81 -61.96 -76.28
C ASN A 421 0.96 -62.45 -77.47
N LEU A 422 -0.28 -61.97 -77.59
CA LEU A 422 -1.19 -62.32 -78.69
C LEU A 422 -0.77 -61.67 -80.02
N GLU A 423 -0.32 -60.41 -80.02
CA GLU A 423 0.26 -59.78 -81.21
C GLU A 423 1.61 -60.41 -81.60
N VAL A 424 2.46 -60.76 -80.63
CA VAL A 424 3.70 -61.52 -80.88
C VAL A 424 3.41 -62.92 -81.42
N ALA A 425 2.30 -63.56 -81.00
CA ALA A 425 1.88 -64.84 -81.54
C ALA A 425 1.33 -64.73 -82.97
N LYS A 426 0.56 -63.68 -83.29
CA LYS A 426 0.13 -63.37 -84.67
C LYS A 426 1.32 -63.11 -85.59
N LEU A 427 2.25 -62.26 -85.18
CA LEU A 427 3.43 -61.92 -85.99
C LEU A 427 4.34 -63.15 -86.23
N LYS A 428 4.36 -64.11 -85.29
CA LYS A 428 5.01 -65.42 -85.49
C LYS A 428 4.23 -66.34 -86.42
N LEU A 429 2.89 -66.27 -86.45
CA LEU A 429 2.07 -66.99 -87.42
C LEU A 429 2.31 -66.45 -88.83
N GLU A 430 2.21 -65.13 -89.00
CA GLU A 430 2.46 -64.41 -90.25
C GLU A 430 3.87 -64.69 -90.79
N ALA A 431 4.91 -64.60 -89.95
CA ALA A 431 6.27 -64.96 -90.33
C ALA A 431 6.44 -66.44 -90.70
N ALA A 432 5.70 -67.37 -90.07
CA ALA A 432 5.74 -68.79 -90.42
C ALA A 432 4.97 -69.10 -91.72
N GLU A 433 3.91 -68.35 -92.02
CA GLU A 433 3.20 -68.38 -93.31
C GLU A 433 4.10 -67.84 -94.43
N ASP A 434 4.79 -66.71 -94.21
CA ASP A 434 5.80 -66.17 -95.13
C ASP A 434 6.98 -67.13 -95.34
N GLU A 435 7.50 -67.78 -94.27
CA GLU A 435 8.53 -68.82 -94.41
C GLU A 435 8.04 -70.03 -95.20
N ALA A 436 6.80 -70.49 -94.97
CA ALA A 436 6.19 -71.57 -95.75
C ALA A 436 6.04 -71.20 -97.24
N ILE A 437 5.57 -69.98 -97.55
CA ILE A 437 5.48 -69.46 -98.92
C ILE A 437 6.88 -69.36 -99.56
N ALA A 438 7.88 -68.88 -98.82
CA ALA A 438 9.26 -68.80 -99.30
C ALA A 438 9.90 -70.18 -99.55
N ILE A 439 9.59 -71.18 -98.72
CA ILE A 439 10.01 -72.58 -98.91
C ILE A 439 9.32 -73.19 -100.13
N GLU A 440 8.01 -72.98 -100.31
CA GLU A 440 7.29 -73.50 -101.49
C GLU A 440 7.78 -72.83 -102.78
N ALA A 441 8.05 -71.52 -102.75
CA ALA A 441 8.62 -70.79 -103.88
C ALA A 441 10.04 -71.26 -104.23
N ARG A 442 10.90 -71.51 -103.22
CA ARG A 442 12.24 -72.11 -103.44
C ARG A 442 12.14 -73.53 -104.02
N GLY A 443 11.29 -74.38 -103.45
CA GLY A 443 11.10 -75.76 -103.93
C GLY A 443 10.55 -75.81 -105.36
N LYS A 444 9.65 -74.90 -105.73
CA LYS A 444 9.19 -74.70 -107.12
C LYS A 444 10.33 -74.24 -108.02
N ALA A 445 11.14 -73.26 -107.61
CA ALA A 445 12.29 -72.78 -108.38
C ALA A 445 13.36 -73.87 -108.58
N GLU A 446 13.67 -74.67 -107.56
CA GLU A 446 14.59 -75.82 -107.66
C GLU A 446 14.03 -76.90 -108.58
N ALA A 447 12.73 -77.23 -108.48
CA ALA A 447 12.08 -78.17 -109.38
C ALA A 447 12.02 -77.66 -110.84
N ASP A 448 11.82 -76.35 -111.04
CA ASP A 448 11.88 -75.71 -112.36
C ASP A 448 13.30 -75.75 -112.94
N VAL A 449 14.34 -75.45 -112.17
CA VAL A 449 15.75 -75.59 -112.58
C VAL A 449 16.05 -77.03 -112.98
N ILE A 450 15.70 -78.01 -112.13
CA ILE A 450 15.89 -79.44 -112.43
C ILE A 450 15.14 -79.83 -113.72
N ARG A 451 13.91 -79.33 -113.94
CA ARG A 451 13.18 -79.59 -115.18
C ARG A 451 13.89 -78.96 -116.39
N PHE A 452 14.31 -77.71 -116.31
CA PHE A 452 15.00 -77.03 -117.41
C PHE A 452 16.37 -77.66 -117.74
N ASP A 453 17.13 -78.12 -116.75
CA ASP A 453 18.37 -78.87 -116.97
C ASP A 453 18.11 -80.23 -117.64
N ASN A 454 17.07 -80.96 -117.22
CA ASN A 454 16.66 -82.21 -117.87
C ASN A 454 16.15 -81.99 -119.31
N GLU A 455 15.40 -80.92 -119.56
CA GLU A 455 14.96 -80.51 -120.91
C GLU A 455 16.15 -80.10 -121.80
N ALA A 456 17.13 -79.38 -121.23
CA ALA A 456 18.34 -78.97 -121.93
C ALA A 456 19.25 -80.17 -122.26
N GLU A 457 19.44 -81.10 -121.32
CA GLU A 457 20.09 -82.38 -121.59
C GLU A 457 19.35 -83.14 -122.68
N ALA A 458 18.03 -83.36 -122.54
CA ALA A 458 17.24 -84.10 -123.52
C ALA A 458 17.30 -83.48 -124.93
N ALA A 459 17.31 -82.15 -125.04
CA ALA A 459 17.54 -81.45 -126.29
C ALA A 459 18.97 -81.64 -126.84
N GLY A 460 19.98 -81.70 -125.97
CA GLY A 460 21.36 -82.05 -126.31
C GLY A 460 21.49 -83.49 -126.83
N TRP A 461 20.92 -84.47 -126.14
CA TRP A 461 20.81 -85.86 -126.59
C TRP A 461 20.09 -85.95 -127.94
N LYS A 462 18.97 -85.24 -128.11
CA LYS A 462 18.18 -85.24 -129.35
C LYS A 462 18.96 -84.67 -130.55
N ARG A 463 19.60 -83.49 -130.40
CA ARG A 463 20.50 -82.93 -131.44
C ARG A 463 21.66 -83.86 -131.77
N SER A 464 22.17 -84.58 -130.76
CA SER A 464 23.25 -85.55 -130.95
C SER A 464 22.80 -86.77 -131.77
N VAL A 465 21.53 -87.17 -131.70
CA VAL A 465 20.95 -88.22 -132.57
C VAL A 465 20.63 -87.67 -133.97
N GLU A 466 20.14 -86.43 -134.09
CA GLU A 466 19.93 -85.76 -135.38
C GLU A 466 21.23 -85.65 -136.20
N ALA A 467 22.38 -85.46 -135.54
CA ALA A 467 23.70 -85.46 -136.17
C ALA A 467 24.17 -86.82 -136.73
N PHE A 468 23.47 -87.92 -136.41
CA PHE A 468 23.72 -89.28 -136.93
C PHE A 468 22.56 -89.75 -137.82
N GLU A 469 21.99 -88.82 -138.60
CA GLU A 469 20.90 -89.05 -139.59
C GLU A 469 19.62 -89.68 -138.97
N GLY A 470 19.46 -89.59 -137.65
CA GLY A 470 18.35 -90.16 -136.90
C GLY A 470 18.53 -91.62 -136.45
N ASP A 471 19.63 -92.30 -136.78
CA ASP A 471 19.90 -93.65 -136.27
C ASP A 471 20.44 -93.63 -134.84
N GLY A 472 19.53 -93.81 -133.87
CA GLY A 472 19.87 -93.97 -132.46
C GLY A 472 20.80 -95.16 -132.17
N ALA A 473 20.83 -96.21 -133.01
CA ALA A 473 21.75 -97.33 -132.85
C ALA A 473 23.17 -96.97 -133.30
N ALA A 474 23.33 -96.15 -134.35
CA ALA A 474 24.63 -95.58 -134.74
C ALA A 474 25.16 -94.65 -133.64
N PHE A 475 24.34 -93.73 -133.12
CA PHE A 475 24.74 -92.83 -132.03
C PHE A 475 25.11 -93.61 -130.76
N ALA A 476 24.31 -94.61 -130.36
CA ALA A 476 24.63 -95.47 -129.22
C ALA A 476 25.96 -96.21 -129.38
N ARG A 477 26.27 -96.72 -130.59
CA ARG A 477 27.57 -97.33 -130.91
C ARG A 477 28.72 -96.32 -130.85
N TYR A 478 28.51 -95.09 -131.32
CA TYR A 478 29.51 -94.02 -131.22
C TYR A 478 29.81 -93.67 -129.76
N VAL A 479 28.79 -93.40 -128.94
CA VAL A 479 28.96 -93.07 -127.51
C VAL A 479 29.59 -94.22 -126.74
N LEU A 480 29.16 -95.46 -127.01
CA LEU A 480 29.76 -96.68 -126.43
C LEU A 480 31.26 -96.74 -126.74
N ASN A 481 31.66 -96.57 -128.00
CA ASN A 481 33.06 -96.54 -128.41
C ASN A 481 33.83 -95.36 -127.78
N GLN A 482 33.23 -94.17 -127.70
CA GLN A 482 33.83 -92.98 -127.10
C GLN A 482 34.07 -93.14 -125.58
N LYS A 483 33.21 -93.89 -124.88
CA LYS A 483 33.36 -94.22 -123.45
C LYS A 483 34.29 -95.43 -123.21
N LEU A 484 34.33 -96.41 -124.11
CA LEU A 484 35.21 -97.59 -124.02
C LEU A 484 36.67 -97.30 -124.40
N ALA A 485 36.95 -96.45 -125.39
CA ALA A 485 38.31 -96.19 -125.86
C ALA A 485 39.26 -95.63 -124.78
N PRO A 486 38.83 -94.71 -123.87
CA PRO A 486 39.63 -94.30 -122.72
C PRO A 486 39.82 -95.42 -121.68
N ALA A 487 38.83 -96.30 -121.51
CA ALA A 487 38.87 -97.39 -120.52
C ALA A 487 39.91 -98.45 -120.88
N TYR A 488 40.05 -98.80 -122.17
CA TYR A 488 41.09 -99.73 -122.65
C TYR A 488 42.53 -99.29 -122.28
N ARG A 489 42.79 -97.98 -122.12
CA ARG A 489 44.09 -97.47 -121.66
C ARG A 489 44.31 -97.51 -120.14
N ARG A 490 43.27 -97.80 -119.34
CA ARG A 490 43.38 -97.90 -117.86
C ARG A 490 43.22 -99.34 -117.33
N ILE A 491 42.50 -100.20 -118.03
CA ILE A 491 42.31 -101.62 -117.63
C ILE A 491 43.64 -102.40 -117.59
N MET A 492 44.60 -102.06 -118.46
CA MET A 492 45.94 -102.66 -118.51
C MET A 492 46.93 -102.10 -117.47
N ALA A 493 46.53 -101.19 -116.58
CA ALA A 493 47.45 -100.39 -115.78
C ALA A 493 47.20 -100.40 -114.26
N ASN A 494 46.16 -101.08 -113.76
CA ASN A 494 45.95 -101.22 -112.31
C ASN A 494 45.09 -102.45 -111.98
N THR A 495 45.74 -103.61 -111.78
CA THR A 495 45.09 -104.94 -111.68
C THR A 495 45.32 -105.61 -110.31
N GLU A 496 45.06 -104.89 -109.22
CA GLU A 496 44.94 -105.49 -107.87
C GLU A 496 43.50 -105.46 -107.31
N ASP A 497 42.70 -104.40 -107.59
CA ASP A 497 41.43 -104.16 -106.86
C ASP A 497 40.19 -103.92 -107.76
N SER A 498 40.16 -104.53 -108.96
CA SER A 498 39.05 -104.37 -109.92
C SER A 498 37.93 -105.39 -109.71
N PRO A 499 36.64 -104.99 -109.58
CA PRO A 499 35.52 -105.92 -109.35
C PRO A 499 35.34 -107.04 -110.37
N ILE A 500 35.86 -106.89 -111.60
CA ILE A 500 35.79 -107.94 -112.63
C ILE A 500 36.63 -109.17 -112.24
N MET A 501 37.70 -108.98 -111.45
CA MET A 501 38.57 -110.10 -111.03
C MET A 501 37.81 -111.10 -110.12
N LYS A 502 36.86 -110.60 -109.33
CA LYS A 502 36.02 -111.42 -108.42
C LYS A 502 35.10 -112.40 -109.15
N ILE A 503 34.88 -112.21 -110.45
CA ILE A 503 34.16 -113.19 -111.29
C ILE A 503 35.04 -114.43 -111.51
N PHE A 504 36.35 -114.26 -111.67
CA PHE A 504 37.29 -115.37 -111.87
C PHE A 504 37.69 -116.09 -110.57
N GLU A 505 37.61 -115.43 -109.42
CA GLU A 505 37.77 -116.08 -108.10
C GLU A 505 36.76 -117.22 -107.85
N SER A 506 35.62 -117.21 -108.54
CA SER A 506 34.60 -118.27 -108.44
C SER A 506 34.99 -119.63 -109.06
N PHE A 507 36.12 -119.72 -109.75
CA PHE A 507 36.57 -120.93 -110.46
C PHE A 507 37.89 -121.55 -109.92
N ALA A 508 38.45 -121.05 -108.81
CA ALA A 508 39.68 -121.57 -108.22
C ALA A 508 39.46 -122.08 -106.76
N PRO A 509 39.76 -123.34 -106.43
CA PRO A 509 39.40 -123.92 -105.14
C PRO A 509 40.36 -123.57 -103.99
N GLY A 510 40.08 -122.44 -103.33
CA GLY A 510 40.20 -122.27 -101.87
C GLY A 510 41.59 -122.16 -101.22
N GLN A 511 41.88 -120.99 -100.66
CA GLN A 511 42.29 -120.87 -99.25
C GLN A 511 42.04 -119.45 -98.69
N THR A 512 42.13 -119.31 -97.36
CA THR A 512 41.83 -118.09 -96.59
C THR A 512 43.09 -117.32 -96.17
N VAL A 513 42.98 -116.02 -95.88
CA VAL A 513 43.75 -115.28 -94.84
C VAL A 513 43.12 -113.90 -94.57
N THR A 514 43.53 -113.21 -93.50
CA THR A 514 42.76 -112.17 -92.78
C THR A 514 43.46 -110.77 -92.70
N PRO A 515 43.47 -109.95 -91.61
CA PRO A 515 42.84 -108.61 -91.67
C PRO A 515 43.71 -107.40 -91.24
N LYS A 516 43.25 -106.15 -91.51
CA LYS A 516 43.91 -104.88 -91.09
C LYS A 516 42.97 -103.66 -91.30
N LYS A 517 43.02 -102.52 -90.59
CA LYS A 517 43.07 -102.19 -89.13
C LYS A 517 42.61 -100.71 -88.96
N PRO A 518 42.20 -100.21 -87.77
CA PRO A 518 41.67 -98.84 -87.58
C PRO A 518 42.64 -97.83 -86.92
N VAL A 519 42.37 -96.52 -87.12
CA VAL A 519 42.83 -95.31 -86.38
C VAL A 519 41.73 -94.22 -86.58
N THR A 520 41.23 -93.35 -85.68
CA THR A 520 41.43 -92.99 -84.25
C THR A 520 42.13 -91.63 -83.97
N THR A 521 41.33 -90.58 -83.70
CA THR A 521 41.69 -89.36 -82.95
C THR A 521 40.50 -88.85 -82.12
N GLU A 522 40.76 -88.26 -80.94
CA GLU A 522 39.79 -88.01 -79.85
C GLU A 522 39.69 -86.52 -79.40
N PRO A 523 38.71 -86.14 -78.53
CA PRO A 523 38.57 -84.80 -77.93
C PRO A 523 39.45 -84.59 -76.67
N PRO A 524 39.38 -83.44 -75.95
CA PRO A 524 38.48 -83.25 -74.77
C PRO A 524 37.88 -81.80 -74.75
N VAL A 525 37.26 -81.17 -73.73
CA VAL A 525 36.99 -81.28 -72.26
C VAL A 525 35.54 -80.75 -72.04
N VAL A 526 34.60 -81.16 -71.16
CA VAL A 526 34.49 -82.00 -69.93
C VAL A 526 34.30 -81.22 -68.59
N SER A 527 33.03 -81.11 -68.15
CA SER A 527 32.55 -81.17 -66.73
C SER A 527 32.70 -79.98 -65.74
N PRO A 528 32.04 -79.99 -64.54
CA PRO A 528 30.76 -80.64 -64.13
C PRO A 528 29.86 -79.81 -63.15
N ALA A 529 28.61 -80.30 -62.93
CA ALA A 529 27.80 -80.28 -61.67
C ALA A 529 27.53 -78.94 -60.92
N ALA A 530 26.58 -78.80 -59.99
CA ALA A 530 25.39 -79.56 -59.54
C ALA A 530 24.20 -78.55 -59.45
N GLU A 531 22.97 -78.85 -59.04
CA GLU A 531 22.35 -80.01 -58.35
C GLU A 531 20.89 -80.16 -58.80
#